data_AF-A0A7S0CJL4-F1
#
_entry.id   AF-A0A7S0CJL4-F1
#
_cell.length_a   1.000
_cell.length_b   1.000
_cell.length_c   1.000
_cell.angle_alpha   90.00
_cell.angle_beta   90.00
_cell.angle_gamma   90.00
#
_symmetry.space_group_name_H-M   'P 1'
#
loop_
_entity.id
_entity.type
_entity.pdbx_description
1 polymer ?
#
loop_
_entity_poly.entity_id
_entity_poly.type
_entity_poly.pdbx_seq_one_letter_code
_entity_poly.pdbx_strand_id
1 'polypeptide(L)'
;SSPPTTREREQRASLGRTTTIKKNLSPIWNHSVAFAIPYNQKNHTNRIVFHIYDEDILSEDDSMGIVSIPVAFQDSGGDASAAVWHEIPKNSAKNACGKIQIQVQTSLHRVEGLTPYC
;
A
#
# COMPACT_ATOMS: atom_id res chain seq x y z
N SER A 1 10.50 -22.12 -30.28
CA SER A 1 10.39 -20.66 -30.06
C SER A 1 9.92 -20.45 -28.64
N SER A 2 10.70 -19.74 -27.82
CA SER A 2 10.28 -19.38 -26.46
C SER A 2 9.49 -18.07 -26.52
N PRO A 3 8.37 -17.92 -25.78
CA PRO A 3 7.61 -16.69 -25.79
C PRO A 3 8.44 -15.56 -25.14
N PRO A 4 8.30 -14.31 -25.60
CA PRO A 4 8.95 -13.19 -24.96
C PRO A 4 8.34 -12.99 -23.56
N THR A 5 9.10 -13.28 -22.52
CA THR A 5 8.79 -12.80 -21.17
C THR A 5 9.04 -11.30 -21.16
N THR A 6 8.02 -10.53 -21.52
CA THR A 6 7.98 -9.09 -21.27
C THR A 6 8.15 -8.91 -19.77
N ARG A 7 9.32 -8.44 -19.34
CA ARG A 7 9.55 -8.03 -17.95
C ARG A 7 8.70 -6.79 -17.73
N GLU A 8 7.46 -6.96 -17.29
CA GLU A 8 6.66 -5.86 -16.76
C GLU A 8 7.49 -5.16 -15.70
N ARG A 9 7.81 -3.89 -15.95
CA ARG A 9 8.69 -3.11 -15.09
C ARG A 9 7.90 -2.77 -13.84
N GLU A 10 8.19 -3.45 -12.73
CA GLU A 10 7.60 -3.14 -11.44
C GLU A 10 7.89 -1.68 -11.08
N GLN A 11 6.84 -0.86 -10.95
CA GLN A 11 6.96 0.53 -10.51
C GLN A 11 6.57 0.60 -9.03
N ARG A 12 7.53 0.99 -8.19
CA ARG A 12 7.32 1.18 -6.74
C ARG A 12 7.38 2.67 -6.45
N ALA A 13 6.31 3.19 -5.86
CA ALA A 13 6.27 4.53 -5.29
C ALA A 13 6.20 4.42 -3.76
N SER A 14 7.03 5.20 -3.06
CA SER A 14 6.93 5.31 -1.61
C SER A 14 5.79 6.27 -1.27
N LEU A 15 4.76 5.77 -0.56
CA LEU A 15 3.56 6.55 -0.25
C LEU A 15 3.69 7.38 1.03
N GLY A 16 4.55 6.96 1.96
CA GLY A 16 4.75 7.62 3.24
C GLY A 16 5.39 6.71 4.28
N ARG A 17 5.70 7.29 5.44
CA ARG A 17 6.17 6.61 6.65
C ARG A 17 5.42 7.22 7.84
N THR A 18 4.95 6.37 8.75
CA THR A 18 4.30 6.82 9.99
C THR A 18 5.33 7.36 10.98
N THR A 19 4.88 8.06 12.01
CA THR A 19 5.72 8.29 13.19
C THR A 19 5.93 6.98 13.96
N THR A 20 7.09 6.87 14.61
CA THR A 20 7.38 5.74 15.49
C THR A 20 6.69 5.94 16.84
N ILE A 21 5.95 4.93 17.29
CA ILE A 21 5.35 4.89 18.62
C ILE A 21 6.17 3.90 19.46
N LYS A 22 6.98 4.43 20.38
CA LYS A 22 7.93 3.63 21.15
C LYS A 22 7.22 2.79 22.22
N LYS A 23 7.73 1.56 22.43
CA LYS A 23 7.33 0.66 23.53
C LYS A 23 5.82 0.35 23.56
N ASN A 24 5.23 0.06 22.42
CA ASN A 24 3.81 -0.26 22.32
C ASN A 24 3.57 -1.44 21.35
N LEU A 25 2.89 -2.49 21.82
CA LEU A 25 2.52 -3.68 21.04
C LEU A 25 1.21 -3.53 20.26
N SER A 26 0.49 -2.43 20.46
CA SER A 26 -0.75 -2.07 19.75
C SER A 26 -0.74 -0.58 19.42
N PRO A 27 0.23 -0.13 18.61
CA PRO A 27 0.34 1.26 18.21
C PRO A 27 -0.89 1.70 17.40
N ILE A 28 -1.34 2.94 17.63
CA ILE A 28 -2.42 3.59 16.88
C ILE A 28 -1.83 4.81 16.20
N TRP A 29 -1.62 4.72 14.88
CA TRP A 29 -0.98 5.81 14.13
C TRP A 29 -1.96 6.87 13.64
N ASN A 30 -3.23 6.52 13.37
CA ASN A 30 -4.20 7.39 12.70
C ASN A 30 -3.62 8.13 11.49
N HIS A 31 -2.81 7.41 10.72
CA HIS A 31 -2.06 7.97 9.60
C HIS A 31 -2.81 7.72 8.29
N SER A 32 -2.92 8.77 7.48
CA SER A 32 -3.58 8.73 6.17
C SER A 32 -2.67 9.33 5.11
N VAL A 33 -2.61 8.67 3.95
CA VAL A 33 -1.88 9.14 2.77
C VAL A 33 -2.79 9.06 1.55
N ALA A 34 -2.57 9.94 0.59
CA ALA A 34 -3.26 9.94 -0.69
C ALA A 34 -2.24 10.03 -1.81
N PHE A 35 -2.48 9.30 -2.90
CA PHE A 35 -1.62 9.32 -4.08
C PHE A 35 -2.47 9.10 -5.33
N ALA A 36 -2.01 9.65 -6.44
CA ALA A 36 -2.67 9.49 -7.73
C ALA A 36 -1.96 8.41 -8.54
N ILE A 37 -2.74 7.53 -9.18
CA ILE A 37 -2.25 6.59 -10.18
C ILE A 37 -2.80 7.07 -11.53
N PRO A 38 -1.93 7.34 -12.53
CA PRO A 38 -2.37 7.65 -13.88
C PRO A 38 -3.31 6.55 -14.41
N TYR A 39 -4.38 6.94 -15.12
CA TYR A 39 -5.39 5.99 -15.59
C TYR A 39 -4.81 4.88 -16.47
N ASN A 40 -3.79 5.18 -17.28
CA ASN A 40 -3.09 4.20 -18.12
C ASN A 40 -2.19 3.23 -17.33
N GLN A 41 -1.97 3.46 -16.03
CA GLN A 41 -1.20 2.58 -15.14
C GLN A 41 -2.11 1.78 -14.19
N LYS A 42 -3.42 2.05 -14.17
CA LYS A 42 -4.43 1.27 -13.44
C LYS A 42 -4.48 -0.15 -14.01
N ASN A 43 -4.23 -1.13 -13.16
CA ASN A 43 -4.31 -2.55 -13.50
C ASN A 43 -4.75 -3.40 -12.29
N HIS A 44 -5.16 -4.63 -12.53
CA HIS A 44 -5.63 -5.56 -11.49
C HIS A 44 -4.50 -6.08 -10.57
N THR A 45 -3.24 -5.81 -10.92
CA THR A 45 -2.06 -6.20 -10.15
C THR A 45 -1.55 -5.10 -9.23
N ASN A 46 -2.14 -3.90 -9.23
CA ASN A 46 -1.69 -2.83 -8.34
C ASN A 46 -1.93 -3.21 -6.88
N ARG A 47 -0.92 -2.99 -6.04
CA ARG A 47 -0.96 -3.31 -4.61
C ARG A 47 -0.37 -2.17 -3.80
N ILE A 48 -0.91 -1.95 -2.62
CA ILE A 48 -0.27 -1.16 -1.56
C ILE A 48 0.49 -2.16 -0.69
N VAL A 49 1.79 -1.91 -0.48
CA VAL A 49 2.64 -2.78 0.32
C VAL A 49 3.08 -2.01 1.56
N PHE A 50 2.68 -2.52 2.73
CA PHE A 50 3.07 -2.03 4.04
C PHE A 50 4.25 -2.84 4.53
N HIS A 51 5.37 -2.17 4.73
CA HIS A 51 6.52 -2.72 5.43
C HIS A 51 6.46 -2.27 6.88
N ILE A 52 6.50 -3.23 7.81
CA ILE A 52 6.37 -3.00 9.24
C ILE A 52 7.74 -3.24 9.87
N TYR A 53 8.18 -2.29 10.70
CA TYR A 53 9.51 -2.30 11.32
C TYR A 53 9.40 -1.99 12.81
N ASP A 54 10.29 -2.60 13.60
CA ASP A 54 10.65 -2.13 14.93
C ASP A 54 11.84 -1.18 14.75
N GLU A 55 11.64 0.10 15.08
CA GLU A 55 12.69 1.12 14.90
C GLU A 55 13.63 1.12 16.10
N ASP A 56 14.88 0.78 15.83
CA ASP A 56 15.94 0.76 16.82
C ASP A 56 16.76 2.04 16.78
N ILE A 57 17.23 2.49 17.96
CA ILE A 57 18.00 3.74 18.07
C ILE A 57 19.47 3.54 17.67
N LEU A 58 20.01 2.33 17.84
CA LEU A 58 21.44 2.02 17.73
C LEU A 58 21.77 0.86 16.79
N SER A 59 20.76 0.20 16.23
CA SER A 59 20.87 -0.95 15.31
C SER A 59 20.07 -0.70 14.03
N GLU A 60 20.19 -1.60 13.06
CA GLU A 60 19.30 -1.62 11.90
C GLU A 60 17.87 -1.95 12.33
N ASP A 61 16.88 -1.32 11.67
CA ASP A 61 15.46 -1.55 11.93
C ASP A 61 15.09 -3.03 11.67
N ASP A 62 14.49 -3.68 12.67
CA ASP A 62 14.07 -5.07 12.57
C ASP A 62 12.76 -5.18 11.79
N SER A 63 12.76 -5.98 10.72
CA SER A 63 11.53 -6.21 9.95
C SER A 63 10.54 -7.07 10.75
N MET A 64 9.35 -6.53 10.99
CA MET A 64 8.25 -7.19 11.69
C MET A 64 7.20 -7.80 10.76
N GLY A 65 7.31 -7.53 9.46
CA GLY A 65 6.51 -8.19 8.43
C GLY A 65 6.07 -7.27 7.30
N ILE A 66 5.41 -7.88 6.31
CA ILE A 66 4.97 -7.20 5.10
C ILE A 66 3.51 -7.58 4.83
N VAL A 67 2.66 -6.58 4.71
CA VAL A 67 1.25 -6.75 4.34
C VAL A 67 1.03 -6.13 2.97
N SER A 68 0.39 -6.86 2.05
CA SER A 68 0.17 -6.40 0.69
C SER A 68 -1.31 -6.46 0.34
N ILE A 69 -1.90 -5.30 0.05
CA ILE A 69 -3.34 -5.13 -0.20
C ILE A 69 -3.56 -4.81 -1.68
N PRO A 70 -4.38 -5.61 -2.42
CA PRO A 70 -4.73 -5.26 -3.80
C PRO A 70 -5.57 -3.99 -3.84
N VAL A 71 -5.33 -3.14 -4.83
CA VAL A 71 -6.13 -1.92 -5.04
C VAL A 71 -7.30 -2.23 -5.95
N ALA A 72 -8.52 -2.13 -5.41
CA ALA A 72 -9.74 -2.20 -6.20
C ALA A 72 -10.11 -0.78 -6.64
N PHE A 73 -9.99 -0.51 -7.95
CA PHE A 73 -10.34 0.80 -8.50
C PHE A 73 -11.80 0.82 -8.93
N GLN A 74 -12.66 1.41 -8.11
CA GLN A 74 -14.09 1.54 -8.40
C GLN A 74 -14.36 2.82 -9.20
N ASP A 75 -15.07 2.71 -10.32
CA ASP A 75 -15.39 3.85 -11.20
C ASP A 75 -16.69 4.57 -10.81
N SER A 76 -17.56 3.88 -10.06
CA SER A 76 -18.78 4.42 -9.45
C SER A 76 -18.48 4.75 -8.00
N GLY A 77 -18.96 5.88 -7.48
CA GLY A 77 -18.74 6.33 -6.10
C GLY A 77 -19.04 5.22 -5.10
N GLY A 78 -18.01 4.45 -4.76
CA GLY A 78 -18.13 3.24 -3.96
C GLY A 78 -18.41 3.60 -2.53
N ASP A 79 -19.20 2.76 -1.86
CA ASP A 79 -19.39 2.85 -0.42
C ASP A 79 -18.05 3.02 0.29
N ALA A 80 -18.04 3.88 1.31
CA ALA A 80 -16.85 4.11 2.12
C ALA A 80 -16.28 2.77 2.57
N SER A 81 -15.12 2.39 2.01
CA SER A 81 -14.42 1.17 2.40
C SER A 81 -14.19 1.19 3.90
N ALA A 82 -14.60 0.15 4.62
CA ALA A 82 -14.43 0.08 6.07
C ALA A 82 -12.97 -0.21 6.45
N ALA A 83 -12.58 0.14 7.67
CA ALA A 83 -11.27 -0.24 8.20
C ALA A 83 -11.26 -1.74 8.56
N VAL A 84 -10.41 -2.52 7.90
CA VAL A 84 -10.36 -3.99 8.01
C VAL A 84 -9.05 -4.44 8.66
N TRP A 85 -9.11 -5.46 9.52
CA TRP A 85 -7.93 -6.09 10.08
C TRP A 85 -7.30 -7.07 9.09
N HIS A 86 -6.00 -6.93 8.86
CA HIS A 86 -5.18 -7.81 8.03
C HIS A 86 -4.12 -8.50 8.88
N GLU A 87 -4.07 -9.83 8.81
CA GLU A 87 -3.02 -10.61 9.45
C GLU A 87 -1.68 -10.38 8.75
N ILE A 88 -0.61 -10.24 9.53
CA ILE A 88 0.75 -10.18 9.02
C ILE A 88 1.18 -11.60 8.64
N PRO A 89 1.51 -11.87 7.36
CA PRO A 89 1.91 -13.20 6.93
C PRO A 89 3.14 -13.70 7.70
N LYS A 90 3.06 -14.92 8.26
CA LYS A 90 4.14 -15.50 9.07
C LYS A 90 5.45 -15.72 8.31
N ASN A 91 5.40 -15.77 6.98
CA ASN A 91 6.58 -15.89 6.13
C ASN A 91 7.20 -14.54 5.77
N SER A 92 6.63 -13.42 6.25
CA SER A 92 7.12 -12.07 5.95
C SER A 92 8.13 -11.51 6.97
N ALA A 93 8.27 -12.16 8.14
CA ALA A 93 9.29 -11.88 9.14
C ALA A 93 9.53 -13.11 10.03
N LYS A 94 10.73 -13.23 10.63
CA LYS A 94 11.11 -14.43 11.38
C LYS A 94 10.53 -14.46 12.81
N ASN A 95 10.48 -13.32 13.48
CA ASN A 95 10.27 -13.25 14.93
C ASN A 95 9.10 -12.33 15.33
N ALA A 96 8.21 -12.03 14.39
CA ALA A 96 7.07 -11.14 14.61
C ALA A 96 5.78 -11.77 14.09
N CYS A 97 4.69 -11.50 14.80
CA CYS A 97 3.34 -11.84 14.39
C CYS A 97 2.38 -10.75 14.86
N GLY A 98 1.26 -10.60 14.17
CA GLY A 98 0.25 -9.63 14.55
C GLY A 98 -0.70 -9.33 13.40
N LYS A 99 -1.48 -8.27 13.59
CA LYS A 99 -2.44 -7.78 12.61
C LYS A 99 -2.38 -6.26 12.54
N ILE A 100 -2.71 -5.72 11.38
CA ILE A 100 -2.77 -4.28 11.12
C ILE A 100 -4.16 -3.90 10.60
N GLN A 101 -4.73 -2.79 11.08
CA GLN A 101 -6.00 -2.29 10.58
C GLN A 101 -5.77 -1.27 9.47
N ILE A 102 -6.37 -1.48 8.30
CA ILE A 102 -6.16 -0.66 7.11
C ILE A 102 -7.50 -0.31 6.50
N GLN A 103 -7.63 0.94 6.04
CA GLN A 103 -8.75 1.42 5.23
C GLN A 103 -8.19 1.91 3.89
N VAL A 104 -8.74 1.44 2.77
CA VAL A 104 -8.33 1.86 1.42
C VAL A 104 -9.54 2.38 0.67
N GLN A 105 -9.48 3.63 0.22
CA GLN A 105 -10.51 4.25 -0.60
C GLN A 105 -9.90 4.68 -1.93
N THR A 106 -10.62 4.45 -3.02
CA THR A 106 -10.21 4.87 -4.37
C THR A 106 -11.30 5.72 -4.98
N SER A 107 -10.92 6.77 -5.70
CA SER A 107 -11.84 7.60 -6.45
C SER A 107 -11.21 8.00 -7.76
N LEU A 108 -11.99 7.95 -8.85
CA LEU A 108 -11.56 8.44 -10.14
C LEU A 108 -11.69 9.97 -10.17
N HIS A 109 -10.56 10.66 -10.28
CA HIS A 109 -10.53 12.10 -10.52
C HIS A 109 -10.26 12.36 -11.99
N ARG A 110 -11.23 12.96 -12.69
CA ARG A 110 -11.00 13.49 -14.05
C ARG A 110 -10.36 14.86 -13.90
N VAL A 111 -9.12 15.01 -14.38
CA VAL A 111 -8.50 16.33 -14.48
C VAL A 111 -9.14 17.05 -15.67
N GLU A 112 -10.04 17.98 -15.39
CA GLU A 112 -10.59 18.89 -16.41
C GLU A 112 -9.48 19.85 -16.87
N GLY A 113 -9.18 19.88 -18.17
CA GLY A 113 -8.20 20.83 -18.73
C GLY A 113 -7.31 20.33 -19.86
N LEU A 114 -7.33 19.04 -20.23
CA LEU A 114 -6.77 18.60 -21.51
C LEU A 114 -7.88 18.64 -22.56
N THR A 115 -8.08 19.80 -23.17
CA THR A 115 -8.71 19.85 -24.49
C THR A 115 -7.89 18.95 -25.42
N PRO A 116 -8.46 17.90 -26.04
CA PRO A 116 -7.78 17.29 -27.17
C PRO A 116 -7.73 18.37 -28.25
N TYR A 117 -6.55 18.93 -28.49
CA TYR A 117 -6.33 19.65 -29.72
C TYR A 117 -6.43 18.62 -30.84
N CYS A 118 -7.51 18.77 -31.63
CA CYS A 118 -7.86 18.15 -32.91
C CYS A 118 -7.41 16.71 -33.18
#